data_AF-A0AA42XBI6-F1
#
_entry.id   AF-A0AA42XBI6-F1
#
_cell.length_a   1.000
_cell.length_b   1.000
_cell.length_c   1.000
_cell.angle_alpha   90.00
_cell.angle_beta   90.00
_cell.angle_gamma   90.00
#
_symmetry.space_group_name_H-M   'P 1'
#
loop_
_entity.id
_entity.type
_entity.pdbx_description
1 polymer ?
#
loop_
_entity_poly.entity_id
_entity_poly.type
_entity_poly.pdbx_seq_one_letter_code
_entity_poly.pdbx_strand_id
1 'polypeptide(L)'
;MAEDELLLERLYKMSRVLTAEPDSSNYVLVSRSLFHCDPEIRERAIFIGGLRWADPLILGCFIGIVTVGQEPVDDNRRLMIESLVSAVLRRRLDAASIEEWLRAVLRSNDSKSLLAKSAYIGLLRIQGKMSVSEFASIDYDGVSVDSSLVS
;
A
#
# COMPACT_ATOMS: atom_id res chain seq x y z
N MET A 1 -10.38 26.27 -5.52
CA MET A 1 -9.78 24.93 -5.36
C MET A 1 -10.02 24.21 -6.65
N ALA A 2 -8.97 23.69 -7.28
CA ALA A 2 -9.11 22.90 -8.49
C ALA A 2 -9.94 21.63 -8.19
N GLU A 3 -10.68 21.11 -9.17
CA GLU A 3 -11.51 19.90 -8.99
C GLU A 3 -10.69 18.71 -8.44
N ASP A 4 -9.42 18.60 -8.84
CA ASP A 4 -8.47 17.57 -8.41
C ASP A 4 -8.09 17.71 -6.92
N GLU A 5 -7.92 18.92 -6.40
CA GLU A 5 -7.64 19.16 -4.97
C GLU A 5 -8.83 18.73 -4.10
N LEU A 6 -10.05 19.06 -4.54
CA LEU A 6 -11.29 18.66 -3.89
C LEU A 6 -11.49 17.14 -3.93
N LEU A 7 -11.15 16.50 -5.05
CA LEU A 7 -11.19 15.05 -5.19
C LEU A 7 -10.19 14.37 -4.27
N LEU A 8 -8.95 14.87 -4.23
CA LEU A 8 -7.89 14.35 -3.39
C LEU A 8 -8.25 14.48 -1.90
N GLU A 9 -8.77 15.63 -1.47
CA GLU A 9 -9.25 15.84 -0.10
C GLU A 9 -10.35 14.84 0.30
N ARG A 10 -11.30 14.57 -0.60
CA ARG A 10 -12.36 13.57 -0.37
C ARG A 10 -11.78 12.16 -0.21
N LEU A 11 -10.83 11.78 -1.06
CA LEU A 11 -10.15 10.48 -0.97
C LEU A 11 -9.36 10.37 0.35
N TYR A 12 -8.64 11.42 0.77
CA TYR A 12 -7.97 11.47 2.07
C TYR A 12 -8.93 11.35 3.26
N LYS A 13 -10.11 11.96 3.17
CA LYS A 13 -11.14 11.83 4.21
C LYS A 13 -11.65 10.39 4.30
N MET A 14 -11.86 9.72 3.15
CA MET A 14 -12.30 8.34 3.09
C MET A 14 -11.27 7.34 3.65
N SER A 15 -9.97 7.57 3.43
CA SER A 15 -8.91 6.69 3.98
C SER A 15 -8.79 6.75 5.50
N ARG A 16 -9.29 7.81 6.15
CA ARG A 16 -9.34 7.93 7.62
C ARG A 16 -10.49 7.14 8.25
N VAL A 17 -11.48 6.72 7.45
CA VAL A 17 -12.71 6.06 7.92
C VAL A 17 -12.88 4.69 7.27
N LEU A 18 -11.81 3.90 7.23
CA LEU A 18 -11.80 2.57 6.63
C LEU A 18 -12.60 1.51 7.41
N THR A 19 -13.04 1.83 8.63
CA THR A 19 -13.83 0.95 9.50
C THR A 19 -15.35 1.11 9.33
N ALA A 20 -15.81 2.14 8.62
CA ALA A 20 -17.24 2.33 8.35
C ALA A 20 -17.71 1.45 7.18
N GLU A 21 -18.95 0.95 7.25
CA GLU A 21 -19.55 0.15 6.19
C GLU A 21 -19.40 0.85 4.83
N PRO A 22 -19.02 0.11 3.78
CA PRO A 22 -18.88 0.68 2.44
C PRO A 22 -20.22 1.16 1.90
N ASP A 23 -20.36 2.47 1.64
CA ASP A 23 -21.50 3.01 0.89
C ASP A 23 -21.25 3.05 -0.62
N SER A 24 -22.33 2.97 -1.39
CA SER A 24 -22.28 2.89 -2.86
C SER A 24 -21.76 4.17 -3.51
N SER A 25 -21.99 5.34 -2.90
CA SER A 25 -21.46 6.63 -3.38
C SER A 25 -19.94 6.69 -3.33
N ASN A 26 -19.33 6.20 -2.25
CA ASN A 26 -17.88 6.14 -2.09
C ASN A 26 -17.28 5.13 -3.07
N TYR A 27 -17.96 4.01 -3.34
CA TYR A 27 -17.48 3.04 -4.33
C TYR A 27 -17.41 3.64 -5.74
N VAL A 28 -18.45 4.37 -6.18
CA VAL A 28 -18.49 5.00 -7.51
C VAL A 28 -17.41 6.08 -7.64
N LEU A 29 -17.16 6.84 -6.58
CA LEU A 29 -16.08 7.83 -6.58
C LEU A 29 -14.70 7.16 -6.69
N VAL A 30 -14.44 6.11 -5.89
CA VAL A 30 -13.19 5.35 -5.95
C VAL A 30 -12.98 4.72 -7.32
N SER A 31 -13.99 4.05 -7.87
CA SER A 31 -13.86 3.34 -9.14
C SER A 31 -13.56 4.27 -10.31
N ARG A 32 -14.15 5.46 -10.34
CA ARG A 32 -13.84 6.50 -11.34
C ARG A 32 -12.41 7.05 -11.19
N SER A 33 -11.90 7.12 -9.98
CA SER A 33 -10.54 7.60 -9.71
C SER A 33 -9.45 6.58 -10.01
N LEU A 34 -9.76 5.29 -10.24
CA LEU A 34 -8.76 4.24 -10.53
C LEU A 34 -7.95 4.48 -11.82
N PHE A 35 -8.48 5.28 -12.75
CA PHE A 35 -7.83 5.58 -14.02
C PHE A 35 -7.52 7.08 -14.18
N HIS A 36 -7.48 7.81 -13.06
CA HIS A 36 -7.15 9.22 -13.08
C HIS A 36 -5.74 9.45 -13.63
N CYS A 37 -5.52 10.56 -14.34
CA CYS A 37 -4.20 10.90 -14.88
C CYS A 37 -3.20 11.22 -13.77
N ASP A 38 -3.64 11.94 -12.73
CA ASP A 38 -2.87 12.21 -11.53
C ASP A 38 -2.55 10.91 -10.75
N PRO A 39 -1.25 10.56 -10.57
CA PRO A 39 -0.82 9.39 -9.82
C PRO A 39 -1.25 9.37 -8.36
N GLU A 40 -1.24 10.50 -7.66
CA GLU A 40 -1.60 10.54 -6.24
C GLU A 40 -3.08 10.20 -6.03
N ILE A 41 -3.96 10.78 -6.85
CA ILE A 41 -5.40 10.49 -6.84
C ILE A 41 -5.65 9.02 -7.17
N ARG A 42 -5.03 8.53 -8.23
CA ARG A 42 -5.17 7.14 -8.69
C ARG A 42 -4.73 6.13 -7.63
N GLU A 43 -3.55 6.33 -7.06
CA GLU A 43 -2.99 5.44 -6.06
C GLU A 43 -3.79 5.49 -4.75
N ARG A 44 -4.24 6.67 -4.33
CA ARG A 44 -5.10 6.80 -3.15
C ARG A 44 -6.44 6.08 -3.36
N ALA A 45 -7.04 6.17 -4.54
CA ALA A 45 -8.25 5.45 -4.86
C ALA A 45 -8.05 3.92 -4.82
N ILE A 46 -6.96 3.42 -5.40
CA ILE A 46 -6.59 1.99 -5.35
C ILE A 46 -6.37 1.52 -3.92
N PHE A 47 -5.71 2.33 -3.09
CA PHE A 47 -5.50 2.05 -1.68
C PHE A 47 -6.83 1.87 -0.93
N ILE A 48 -7.77 2.80 -1.09
CA ILE A 48 -9.08 2.76 -0.44
C ILE A 48 -9.91 1.59 -0.97
N GLY A 49 -9.90 1.38 -2.29
CA GLY A 49 -10.58 0.29 -2.97
C GLY A 49 -10.13 -1.09 -2.46
N GLY A 50 -8.81 -1.30 -2.40
CA GLY A 50 -8.21 -2.56 -1.97
C GLY A 50 -8.45 -2.87 -0.49
N LEU A 51 -8.45 -1.85 0.37
CA LEU A 51 -8.69 -2.04 1.81
C LEU A 51 -10.17 -2.17 2.20
N ARG A 52 -11.03 -1.34 1.62
CA ARG A 52 -12.42 -1.22 2.06
C ARG A 52 -13.35 -2.22 1.38
N TRP A 53 -13.10 -2.55 0.12
CA TRP A 53 -13.94 -3.49 -0.63
C TRP A 53 -13.27 -4.84 -0.92
N ALA A 54 -11.95 -4.96 -0.73
CA ALA A 54 -11.18 -6.18 -1.03
C ALA A 54 -11.46 -6.72 -2.45
N ASP A 55 -11.71 -5.81 -3.39
CA ASP A 55 -12.06 -6.12 -4.77
C ASP A 55 -10.86 -6.74 -5.50
N PRO A 56 -10.98 -7.94 -6.10
CA PRO A 56 -9.87 -8.62 -6.77
C PRO A 56 -9.23 -7.82 -7.90
N LEU A 57 -9.99 -7.03 -8.65
CA LEU A 57 -9.48 -6.19 -9.73
C LEU A 57 -8.68 -5.02 -9.14
N ILE A 58 -9.15 -4.44 -8.04
CA ILE A 58 -8.42 -3.37 -7.36
C ILE A 58 -7.15 -3.89 -6.70
N LEU A 59 -7.16 -5.10 -6.12
CA LEU A 59 -5.95 -5.76 -5.62
C LEU A 59 -4.93 -6.02 -6.73
N GLY A 60 -5.38 -6.35 -7.94
CA GLY A 60 -4.52 -6.44 -9.13
C GLY A 60 -3.87 -5.09 -9.48
N CYS A 61 -4.63 -4.00 -9.48
CA CYS A 61 -4.10 -2.65 -9.69
C CYS A 61 -3.08 -2.24 -8.61
N PHE A 62 -3.32 -2.67 -7.38
CA PHE A 62 -2.48 -2.42 -6.21
C PHE A 62 -1.07 -3.03 -6.38
N ILE A 63 -1.01 -4.31 -6.77
CA ILE A 63 0.24 -5.01 -7.05
C ILE A 63 0.93 -4.39 -8.27
N GLY A 64 0.17 -4.09 -9.33
CA GLY A 64 0.71 -3.46 -10.54
C GLY A 64 1.41 -2.13 -10.23
N ILE A 65 0.73 -1.21 -9.55
CA ILE A 65 1.28 0.11 -9.21
C ILE A 65 2.52 0.01 -8.34
N VAL A 66 2.53 -0.83 -7.32
CA VAL A 66 3.72 -0.98 -6.47
C VAL A 66 4.88 -1.60 -7.24
N THR A 67 4.62 -2.42 -8.26
CA THR A 67 5.66 -3.08 -9.07
C THR A 67 6.22 -2.18 -10.17
N VAL A 68 5.40 -1.30 -10.79
CA VAL A 68 5.82 -0.46 -11.94
C VAL A 68 5.83 1.05 -11.64
N GLY A 69 5.39 1.46 -10.46
CA GLY A 69 5.28 2.86 -10.06
C GLY A 69 6.64 3.55 -9.94
N GLN A 70 6.70 4.81 -10.35
CA GLN A 70 7.89 5.67 -10.24
C GLN A 70 7.80 6.56 -9.00
N GLU A 71 8.92 7.11 -8.54
CA GLU A 71 9.16 7.67 -7.19
C GLU A 71 8.22 8.77 -6.62
N PRO A 72 7.42 9.59 -7.33
CA PRO A 72 6.80 10.75 -6.64
C PRO A 72 5.66 10.45 -5.64
N VAL A 73 5.27 9.19 -5.40
CA VAL A 73 4.07 8.83 -4.59
C VAL A 73 4.35 7.74 -3.55
N ASP A 74 5.56 7.74 -3.00
CA ASP A 74 6.10 6.69 -2.14
C ASP A 74 5.29 6.42 -0.86
N ASP A 75 4.61 7.43 -0.31
CA ASP A 75 3.78 7.28 0.90
C ASP A 75 2.49 6.48 0.67
N ASN A 76 1.84 6.65 -0.49
CA ASN A 76 0.67 5.83 -0.83
C ASN A 76 1.08 4.36 -0.94
N ARG A 77 2.22 4.11 -1.56
CA ARG A 77 2.73 2.75 -1.78
C ARG A 77 3.23 2.10 -0.50
N ARG A 78 3.82 2.87 0.42
CA ARG A 78 4.09 2.42 1.79
C ARG A 78 2.81 1.95 2.48
N LEU A 79 1.78 2.79 2.52
CA LEU A 79 0.49 2.45 3.15
C LEU A 79 -0.13 1.21 2.49
N MET A 80 -0.01 1.11 1.16
CA MET A 80 -0.41 -0.06 0.39
C MET A 80 0.30 -1.33 0.90
N ILE A 81 1.62 -1.33 1.03
CA ILE A 81 2.38 -2.47 1.57
C ILE A 81 1.93 -2.81 2.99
N GLU A 82 1.82 -1.84 3.89
CA GLU A 82 1.39 -2.07 5.27
C GLU A 82 0.01 -2.74 5.36
N SER A 83 -0.85 -2.42 4.41
CA SER A 83 -2.19 -2.97 4.28
C SER A 83 -2.20 -4.41 3.82
N LEU A 84 -1.37 -4.75 2.82
CA LEU A 84 -1.18 -6.13 2.37
C LEU A 84 -0.61 -7.00 3.49
N VAL A 85 0.40 -6.50 4.21
CA VAL A 85 0.98 -7.16 5.38
C VAL A 85 -0.09 -7.41 6.44
N SER A 86 -0.90 -6.39 6.76
CA SER A 86 -2.01 -6.53 7.70
C SER A 86 -3.05 -7.57 7.25
N ALA A 87 -3.33 -7.68 5.95
CA ALA A 87 -4.24 -8.67 5.39
C ALA A 87 -3.67 -10.10 5.49
N VAL A 88 -2.37 -10.29 5.23
CA VAL A 88 -1.66 -11.56 5.44
C VAL A 88 -1.74 -11.99 6.91
N LEU A 89 -1.44 -11.08 7.84
CA LEU A 89 -1.49 -11.38 9.29
C LEU A 89 -2.89 -11.74 9.78
N ARG A 90 -3.94 -11.22 9.13
CA ARG A 90 -5.34 -11.58 9.37
C ARG A 90 -5.79 -12.82 8.60
N ARG A 91 -4.86 -13.52 7.92
CA ARG A 91 -5.11 -14.71 7.10
C ARG A 91 -6.11 -14.50 5.96
N ARG A 92 -6.17 -13.27 5.43
CA ARG A 92 -7.00 -12.91 4.27
C ARG A 92 -6.27 -13.07 2.95
N LEU A 93 -4.94 -13.07 3.00
CA LEU A 93 -4.05 -13.31 1.86
C LEU A 93 -3.03 -14.37 2.22
N ASP A 94 -2.55 -15.08 1.21
CA ASP A 94 -1.49 -16.08 1.37
C ASP A 94 -0.16 -15.39 1.71
N ALA A 95 0.50 -15.89 2.75
CA ALA A 95 1.74 -15.30 3.24
C ALA A 95 2.90 -15.52 2.26
N ALA A 96 3.03 -16.73 1.70
CA ALA A 96 4.15 -17.08 0.82
C ALA A 96 4.16 -16.22 -0.45
N SER A 97 3.00 -16.05 -1.08
CA SER A 97 2.81 -15.23 -2.28
C SER A 97 3.19 -13.77 -2.02
N ILE A 98 2.77 -13.21 -0.89
CA ILE A 98 3.06 -11.81 -0.54
C ILE A 98 4.53 -11.65 -0.15
N GLU A 99 5.13 -12.60 0.56
CA GLU A 99 6.57 -12.57 0.84
C GLU A 99 7.40 -12.60 -0.45
N GLU A 100 7.09 -13.49 -1.39
CA GLU A 100 7.79 -13.56 -2.68
C GLU A 100 7.70 -12.22 -3.43
N TRP A 101 6.51 -11.65 -3.47
CA TRP A 101 6.28 -10.35 -4.09
C TRP A 101 7.04 -9.21 -3.39
N LEU A 102 7.04 -9.14 -2.06
CA LEU A 102 7.81 -8.13 -1.32
C LEU A 102 9.32 -8.27 -1.58
N ARG A 103 9.84 -9.51 -1.70
CA ARG A 103 11.24 -9.73 -2.11
C ARG A 103 11.50 -9.22 -3.54
N ALA A 104 10.53 -9.31 -4.45
CA ALA A 104 10.68 -8.75 -5.79
C ALA A 104 10.70 -7.21 -5.75
N VAL A 105 9.81 -6.58 -4.97
CA VAL A 105 9.81 -5.13 -4.75
C VAL A 105 11.17 -4.65 -4.20
N LEU A 106 11.74 -5.36 -3.22
CA LEU A 106 13.09 -5.06 -2.70
C LEU A 106 14.18 -5.15 -3.77
N ARG A 107 14.12 -6.13 -4.68
CA ARG A 107 15.12 -6.31 -5.74
C ARG A 107 15.08 -5.20 -6.78
N SER A 108 13.89 -4.67 -7.04
CA SER A 108 13.65 -3.74 -8.15
C SER A 108 13.77 -2.26 -7.76
N ASN A 109 13.99 -1.93 -6.49
CA ASN A 109 14.00 -0.56 -5.99
C ASN A 109 15.29 -0.23 -5.24
N ASP A 110 15.67 1.06 -5.21
CA ASP A 110 16.78 1.55 -4.39
C ASP A 110 16.49 1.27 -2.90
N SER A 111 17.45 0.71 -2.17
CA SER A 111 17.33 0.38 -0.75
C SER A 111 17.04 1.60 0.15
N LYS A 112 17.30 2.82 -0.33
CA LYS A 112 16.96 4.07 0.35
C LYS A 112 15.53 4.53 0.10
N SER A 113 14.86 4.03 -0.94
CA SER A 113 13.47 4.38 -1.26
C SER A 113 12.52 3.96 -0.13
N LEU A 114 11.46 4.74 0.08
CA LEU A 114 10.46 4.41 1.09
C LEU A 114 9.73 3.11 0.72
N LEU A 115 9.59 2.86 -0.59
CA LEU A 115 9.02 1.63 -1.10
C LEU A 115 9.86 0.39 -0.72
N ALA A 116 11.18 0.42 -0.91
CA ALA A 116 12.04 -0.68 -0.50
C ALA A 116 12.02 -0.86 1.03
N LYS A 117 12.12 0.24 1.79
CA LYS A 117 12.07 0.18 3.25
C LYS A 117 10.75 -0.41 3.76
N SER A 118 9.62 -0.01 3.19
CA SER A 118 8.31 -0.57 3.55
C SER A 118 8.18 -2.04 3.18
N ALA A 119 8.70 -2.47 2.04
CA ALA A 119 8.72 -3.89 1.67
C ALA A 119 9.57 -4.73 2.64
N TYR A 120 10.73 -4.21 3.05
CA TYR A 120 11.62 -4.84 4.02
C TYR A 120 10.95 -5.05 5.37
N ILE A 121 10.36 -3.98 5.91
CA ILE A 121 9.60 -4.02 7.16
C ILE A 121 8.44 -5.01 7.08
N GLY A 122 7.71 -5.00 5.96
CA GLY A 122 6.61 -5.93 5.72
C GLY A 122 7.06 -7.40 5.79
N LEU A 123 8.20 -7.73 5.18
CA LEU A 123 8.79 -9.06 5.24
C LEU A 123 9.16 -9.47 6.66
N LEU A 124 9.85 -8.60 7.41
CA LEU A 124 10.20 -8.87 8.81
C LEU A 124 8.94 -9.15 9.63
N ARG A 125 7.88 -8.39 9.40
CA ARG A 125 6.62 -8.54 10.11
C ARG A 125 5.91 -9.85 9.77
N ILE A 126 5.81 -10.23 8.50
CA ILE A 126 5.18 -11.50 8.08
C ILE A 126 5.96 -12.71 8.63
N GLN A 127 7.30 -12.65 8.61
CA GLN A 127 8.18 -13.69 9.13
C GLN A 127 8.23 -13.78 10.67
N GLY A 128 7.50 -12.92 11.38
CA GLY A 128 7.48 -12.88 12.84
C GLY A 128 8.77 -12.37 13.48
N LYS A 129 9.65 -11.73 12.70
CA LYS A 129 10.91 -11.11 13.17
C LYS A 129 10.71 -9.69 13.73
N MET A 130 9.48 -9.20 13.67
CA MET A 130 9.09 -7.88 14.16
C MET A 130 7.72 -7.98 14.85
N SER A 131 7.61 -7.34 16.01
CA SER A 131 6.36 -7.26 16.78
C SER A 131 5.36 -6.27 16.17
N VAL A 132 4.11 -6.34 16.62
CA VAL A 132 3.05 -5.38 16.23
C VAL A 132 3.39 -3.96 16.71
N SER A 133 3.92 -3.83 17.92
CA SER A 133 4.28 -2.52 18.50
C SER A 133 5.40 -1.86 17.73
N GLU A 134 6.45 -2.61 17.38
CA GLU A 134 7.54 -2.09 16.55
C GLU A 134 7.01 -1.65 15.19
N PHE A 135 6.21 -2.51 14.52
CA PHE A 135 5.63 -2.19 13.22
C PHE A 135 4.77 -0.92 13.24
N ALA A 136 3.99 -0.70 14.30
CA ALA A 136 3.11 0.47 14.43
C ALA A 136 3.85 1.79 14.72
N SER A 137 5.11 1.72 15.18
CA SER A 137 5.90 2.89 15.59
C SER A 137 7.14 3.12 14.70
N ILE A 138 7.16 2.57 13.49
CA ILE A 138 8.32 2.70 12.61
C ILE A 138 8.52 4.14 12.16
N ASP A 139 9.74 4.60 12.33
CA ASP A 139 10.30 5.74 11.61
C ASP A 139 11.08 5.20 10.40
N TYR A 140 10.51 5.39 9.21
CA TYR A 140 11.09 4.90 7.96
C TYR A 140 12.38 5.63 7.58
N ASP A 141 12.65 6.82 8.10
CA ASP A 141 13.90 7.53 7.79
C ASP A 141 15.10 6.80 8.39
N GLY A 142 14.92 6.16 9.57
CA GLY A 142 15.94 5.36 10.25
C GLY A 142 16.09 3.91 9.78
N VAL A 143 15.25 3.44 8.85
CA VAL A 143 15.29 2.04 8.39
C VAL A 143 16.45 1.81 7.42
N SER A 144 17.29 0.82 7.74
CA SER A 144 18.31 0.28 6.85
C SER A 144 17.85 -1.08 6.30
N VAL A 145 17.76 -1.19 4.98
CA VAL A 145 17.38 -2.45 4.31
C VAL A 145 18.60 -3.38 4.30
N ASP A 146 18.45 -4.55 4.95
CA ASP A 146 19.44 -5.62 4.86
C ASP A 146 19.21 -6.45 3.59
N SER A 147 20.16 -6.36 2.66
CA SER A 147 20.10 -7.05 1.38
C SER A 147 20.21 -8.57 1.48
N SER A 148 20.60 -9.15 2.63
CA SER A 148 20.66 -10.61 2.77
C SER A 148 19.28 -11.27 2.73
N LEU A 149 18.23 -10.53 3.09
CA LEU A 149 16.83 -10.96 3.08
C LEU A 149 16.19 -10.99 1.68
N VAL A 150 16.94 -10.56 0.68
CA VAL A 150 16.53 -10.48 -0.72
C VAL A 150 16.72 -11.84 -1.43
N SER A 151 17.49 -12.75 -0.82
CA SER A 151 17.87 -14.08 -1.33
C SER A 151 16.73 -15.10 -1.29
#